data_AF-A0A2M9ZQQ3-F1
#
_entry.id   AF-A0A2M9ZQQ3-F1
#
_cell.length_a   1.000
_cell.length_b   1.000
_cell.length_c   1.000
_cell.angle_alpha   90.00
_cell.angle_beta   90.00
_cell.angle_gamma   90.00
#
_symmetry.space_group_name_H-M   'P 1'
#
loop_
_entity.id
_entity.type
_entity.pdbx_description
1 polymer ?
#
loop_
_entity_poly.entity_id
_entity_poly.type
_entity_poly.pdbx_seq_one_letter_code
_entity_poly.pdbx_strand_id
1 'polypeptide(L)'
;MTQAPKLDEVIANFLEGASPSEKADDNLIAELLREFMQFLFGESGDDVSPIEDISLSELGAFELDEFLNFFLPDMMPEDPQIQKKGKTFLSKFRKFLIKKSLLSKEQLEDWKEFFQENKI
;
A
#
# COMPACT_ATOMS: atom_id res chain seq x y z
N MET A 1 -4.21 23.03 -8.67
CA MET A 1 -4.44 21.57 -8.57
C MET A 1 -3.30 21.02 -7.74
N THR A 2 -3.60 20.44 -6.58
CA THR A 2 -2.58 19.83 -5.72
C THR A 2 -2.27 18.45 -6.29
N GLN A 3 -1.04 18.24 -6.74
CA GLN A 3 -0.56 16.94 -7.20
C GLN A 3 -0.67 15.93 -6.03
N ALA A 4 -1.11 14.71 -6.32
CA ALA A 4 -1.15 13.65 -5.31
C ALA A 4 0.28 13.35 -4.81
N PRO A 5 0.45 13.04 -3.51
CA PRO A 5 1.77 12.78 -2.94
C PRO A 5 2.36 11.49 -3.51
N LYS A 6 3.69 11.41 -3.53
CA LYS A 6 4.40 10.20 -3.97
C LYS A 6 4.17 9.06 -2.99
N LEU A 7 3.90 7.87 -3.49
CA LEU A 7 3.59 6.71 -2.65
C LEU A 7 4.75 6.39 -1.72
N ASP A 8 5.98 6.44 -2.21
CA ASP A 8 7.17 6.09 -1.44
C ASP A 8 7.37 7.01 -0.22
N GLU A 9 7.24 8.33 -0.42
CA GLU A 9 7.32 9.32 0.65
C GLU A 9 6.22 9.09 1.69
N VAL A 10 5.02 8.74 1.25
CA VAL A 10 3.88 8.48 2.14
C VAL A 10 4.12 7.23 2.99
N ILE A 11 4.67 6.17 2.40
CA ILE A 11 5.05 4.94 3.12
C ILE A 11 6.16 5.23 4.11
N ALA A 12 7.21 5.96 3.72
CA ALA A 12 8.30 6.34 4.62
C ALA A 12 7.77 7.11 5.85
N ASN A 13 6.94 8.14 5.61
CA ASN A 13 6.31 8.93 6.67
C ASN A 13 5.39 8.08 7.59
N PHE A 14 4.73 7.06 7.05
CA PHE A 14 3.92 6.13 7.83
C PHE A 14 4.79 5.30 8.78
N LEU A 15 5.90 4.74 8.27
CA LEU A 15 6.80 3.86 9.01
C LEU A 15 7.63 4.61 10.08
N GLU A 16 7.95 5.89 9.85
CA GLU A 16 8.59 6.74 10.85
C GLU A 16 7.75 6.90 12.13
N GLY A 17 6.42 6.88 11.99
CA GLY A 17 5.48 6.99 13.10
C GLY A 17 5.19 5.68 13.84
N ALA A 18 5.71 4.55 13.37
CA ALA A 18 5.38 3.22 13.91
C ALA A 18 6.22 2.85 15.15
N SER A 19 5.57 2.15 16.10
CA SER A 19 6.23 1.64 17.31
C SER A 19 7.28 0.58 16.96
N PRO A 20 8.42 0.48 17.69
CA PRO A 20 9.48 -0.49 17.39
C PRO A 20 9.02 -1.95 17.33
N SER A 21 8.01 -2.32 18.12
CA SER A 21 7.43 -3.67 18.16
C SER A 21 6.57 -4.02 16.94
N GLU A 22 6.12 -3.02 16.18
CA GLU A 22 5.24 -3.19 15.00
C GLU A 22 6.01 -3.04 13.68
N LYS A 23 7.23 -2.48 13.75
CA LYS A 23 8.05 -2.17 12.57
C LYS A 23 8.39 -3.37 11.71
N ALA A 24 8.59 -4.57 12.25
CA ALA A 24 9.06 -5.70 11.44
C ALA A 24 8.04 -6.12 10.38
N ASP A 25 6.79 -6.39 10.79
CA ASP A 25 5.71 -6.75 9.87
C ASP A 25 5.30 -5.54 9.01
N ASP A 26 5.21 -4.33 9.60
CA ASP A 26 4.82 -3.14 8.84
C ASP A 26 5.87 -2.78 7.77
N ASN A 27 7.18 -2.97 8.03
CA ASN A 27 8.24 -2.81 7.03
C ASN A 27 8.15 -3.87 5.93
N LEU A 28 7.97 -5.15 6.28
CA LEU A 28 7.85 -6.23 5.31
C LEU A 28 6.69 -5.97 4.34
N ILE A 29 5.51 -5.65 4.87
CA ILE A 29 4.34 -5.37 4.02
C ILE A 29 4.54 -4.10 3.19
N ALA A 30 5.20 -3.08 3.74
CA ALA A 30 5.53 -1.87 3.00
C ALA A 30 6.51 -2.15 1.84
N GLU A 31 7.53 -2.97 2.04
CA GLU A 31 8.46 -3.40 0.99
C GLU A 31 7.73 -4.17 -0.11
N LEU A 32 6.87 -5.13 0.26
CA LEU A 32 6.07 -5.88 -0.72
C LEU A 32 5.09 -4.97 -1.48
N LEU A 33 4.48 -3.99 -0.82
CA LEU A 33 3.60 -3.01 -1.49
C LEU A 33 4.38 -2.17 -2.49
N ARG A 34 5.61 -1.78 -2.14
CA ARG A 34 6.51 -1.04 -3.03
C ARG A 34 6.86 -1.86 -4.27
N GLU A 35 7.28 -3.11 -4.07
CA GLU A 35 7.58 -4.03 -5.17
C GLU A 35 6.38 -4.27 -6.08
N PHE A 36 5.19 -4.47 -5.50
CA PHE A 36 3.95 -4.63 -6.25
C PHE A 36 3.62 -3.41 -7.11
N MET A 37 3.68 -2.21 -6.54
CA MET A 37 3.39 -0.98 -7.27
C MET A 37 4.44 -0.71 -8.35
N GLN A 38 5.71 -0.96 -8.06
CA GLN A 38 6.77 -0.88 -9.06
C GLN A 38 6.58 -1.92 -10.16
N PHE A 39 6.08 -3.12 -9.86
CA PHE A 39 5.77 -4.12 -10.87
C PHE A 39 4.61 -3.70 -11.77
N LEU A 40 3.57 -3.07 -11.22
CA LEU A 40 2.39 -2.62 -11.98
C LEU A 40 2.66 -1.37 -12.83
N PHE A 41 3.40 -0.41 -12.29
CA PHE A 41 3.53 0.94 -12.87
C PHE A 41 4.97 1.30 -13.24
N GLY A 42 5.96 0.53 -12.78
CA GLY A 42 7.33 0.64 -13.27
C GLY A 42 7.41 0.05 -14.67
N GLU A 43 7.65 0.90 -15.67
CA GLU A 43 7.79 0.44 -17.05
C GLU A 43 8.90 -0.62 -17.19
N SER A 44 8.63 -1.62 -18.05
CA SER A 44 9.63 -2.62 -18.43
C SER A 44 10.49 -2.07 -19.58
N GLY A 45 11.72 -1.67 -19.30
CA GLY A 45 12.67 -1.14 -20.29
C GLY A 45 13.96 -0.57 -19.69
N ASP A 46 14.82 0.03 -20.51
CA ASP A 46 16.06 0.71 -20.08
C ASP A 46 15.81 1.99 -19.24
N ASP A 47 14.56 2.49 -19.20
CA ASP A 47 14.10 3.60 -18.35
C ASP A 47 13.13 3.07 -17.29
N VAL A 48 13.67 2.46 -16.23
CA VAL A 48 12.89 2.10 -15.05
C VAL A 48 12.43 3.40 -14.38
N SER A 49 11.14 3.73 -14.47
CA SER A 49 10.57 4.79 -13.64
C SER A 49 10.75 4.37 -12.17
N PRO A 50 11.51 5.12 -11.36
CA PRO A 50 11.72 4.77 -9.97
C PRO A 50 10.38 4.70 -9.24
N ILE A 51 10.29 3.94 -8.15
CA ILE A 51 9.12 3.98 -7.27
C ILE A 51 8.79 5.40 -6.77
N GLU A 52 9.79 6.29 -6.79
CA GLU A 52 9.70 7.71 -6.52
C GLU A 52 8.73 8.45 -7.47
N ASP A 53 8.41 7.85 -8.63
CA ASP A 53 7.47 8.43 -9.59
C ASP A 53 6.01 8.05 -9.38
N ILE A 54 5.76 6.93 -8.72
CA ILE A 54 4.41 6.39 -8.47
C ILE A 54 3.66 7.26 -7.47
N SER A 55 2.44 7.63 -7.84
CA SER A 55 1.56 8.47 -7.03
C SER A 55 0.70 7.63 -6.09
N LEU A 56 0.41 8.13 -4.89
CA LEU A 56 -0.57 7.50 -3.99
C LEU A 56 -1.94 7.33 -4.67
N SER A 57 -2.30 8.20 -5.61
CA SER A 57 -3.57 8.12 -6.34
C SER A 57 -3.68 6.90 -7.26
N GLU A 58 -2.56 6.25 -7.59
CA GLU A 58 -2.53 5.02 -8.42
C GLU A 58 -2.86 3.77 -7.59
N LEU A 59 -2.83 3.87 -6.26
CA LEU A 59 -3.27 2.81 -5.37
C LEU A 59 -4.81 2.89 -5.21
N GLY A 60 -5.54 2.24 -6.12
CA GLY A 60 -6.99 2.09 -6.08
C GLY A 60 -7.45 0.86 -5.30
N ALA A 61 -8.76 0.64 -5.26
CA ALA A 61 -9.36 -0.54 -4.63
C ALA A 61 -8.95 -1.84 -5.32
N PHE A 62 -8.80 -1.81 -6.65
CA PHE A 62 -8.33 -2.95 -7.43
C PHE A 62 -6.89 -3.33 -7.06
N GLU A 63 -5.97 -2.36 -7.04
CA GLU A 63 -4.58 -2.60 -6.67
C GLU A 63 -4.46 -3.11 -5.22
N LEU A 64 -5.29 -2.59 -4.31
CA LEU A 64 -5.34 -3.08 -2.93
C LEU A 64 -5.83 -4.54 -2.83
N ASP A 65 -6.81 -4.93 -3.65
CA ASP A 65 -7.32 -6.30 -3.69
C ASP A 65 -6.30 -7.27 -4.29
N GLU A 66 -5.73 -6.91 -5.45
CA GLU A 66 -4.68 -7.68 -6.11
C GLU A 66 -3.46 -7.87 -5.19
N PHE A 67 -3.02 -6.79 -4.53
CA PHE A 67 -1.93 -6.84 -3.56
C PHE A 67 -2.23 -7.82 -2.42
N LEU A 68 -3.39 -7.67 -1.78
CA LEU A 68 -3.70 -8.40 -0.55
C LEU A 68 -4.00 -9.88 -0.82
N ASN A 69 -4.77 -10.16 -1.87
CA ASN A 69 -5.36 -11.48 -2.09
C ASN A 69 -4.57 -12.35 -3.06
N PHE A 70 -3.70 -11.76 -3.89
CA PHE A 70 -2.93 -12.50 -4.89
C PHE A 70 -1.42 -12.30 -4.70
N PHE A 71 -0.93 -11.04 -4.72
CA PHE A 71 0.50 -10.77 -4.66
C PHE A 71 1.14 -11.24 -3.34
N LEU A 72 0.55 -10.89 -2.18
CA LEU A 72 1.11 -11.28 -0.88
C LEU A 72 1.21 -12.82 -0.71
N PRO A 73 0.17 -13.63 -1.00
CA PRO A 73 0.27 -15.08 -0.98
C PRO A 73 1.31 -15.66 -1.95
N ASP A 74 1.42 -15.09 -3.15
CA ASP A 74 2.31 -15.60 -4.18
C ASP A 74 3.79 -15.32 -3.85
N MET A 75 4.07 -14.17 -3.25
CA MET A 75 5.44 -13.78 -2.85
C MET A 75 5.88 -14.40 -1.53
N MET A 76 4.95 -14.73 -0.63
CA MET A 76 5.24 -15.31 0.69
C MET A 76 4.42 -16.59 0.93
N PRO A 77 4.54 -17.63 0.08
CA PRO A 77 3.71 -18.83 0.16
C PRO A 77 3.94 -19.63 1.45
N GLU A 78 5.10 -19.50 2.08
CA GLU A 78 5.45 -20.12 3.35
C GLU A 78 4.89 -19.42 4.60
N ASP A 79 4.38 -18.18 4.48
CA ASP A 79 3.80 -17.43 5.60
C ASP A 79 2.27 -17.45 5.52
N PRO A 80 1.59 -18.41 6.18
CA PRO A 80 0.13 -18.49 6.17
C PRO A 80 -0.55 -17.33 6.91
N GLN A 81 0.20 -16.43 7.55
CA GLN A 81 -0.31 -15.24 8.20
C GLN A 81 -0.07 -13.96 7.36
N ILE A 82 0.57 -14.04 6.18
CA ILE A 82 0.93 -12.85 5.40
C ILE A 82 -0.28 -11.97 5.06
N GLN A 83 -1.41 -12.56 4.65
CA GLN A 83 -2.63 -11.80 4.38
C GLN A 83 -3.14 -11.08 5.64
N LYS A 84 -3.04 -11.72 6.81
CA LYS A 84 -3.47 -11.11 8.08
C LYS A 84 -2.57 -9.94 8.47
N LYS A 85 -1.27 -10.05 8.24
CA LYS A 85 -0.31 -8.95 8.39
C LYS A 85 -0.65 -7.81 7.42
N GLY A 86 -0.91 -8.14 6.15
CA GLY A 86 -1.39 -7.22 5.12
C GLY A 86 -2.63 -6.44 5.54
N LYS A 87 -3.68 -7.13 6.01
CA LYS A 87 -4.91 -6.48 6.53
C LYS A 87 -4.63 -5.53 7.68
N THR A 88 -3.76 -5.94 8.60
CA THR A 88 -3.38 -5.13 9.76
C THR A 88 -2.67 -3.86 9.31
N PHE A 89 -1.68 -3.99 8.42
CA PHE A 89 -0.97 -2.89 7.81
C PHE A 89 -1.92 -1.94 7.08
N LEU A 90 -2.78 -2.44 6.18
CA LEU A 90 -3.71 -1.64 5.40
C LEU A 90 -4.71 -0.87 6.27
N SER A 91 -5.19 -1.47 7.37
CA SER A 91 -6.04 -0.78 8.35
C SER A 91 -5.31 0.41 8.99
N LYS A 92 -4.05 0.21 9.42
CA LYS A 92 -3.22 1.28 10.00
C LYS A 92 -2.89 2.36 8.97
N PHE A 93 -2.50 1.94 7.77
CA PHE A 93 -2.11 2.81 6.68
C PHE A 93 -3.27 3.71 6.27
N ARG A 94 -4.47 3.15 6.02
CA ARG A 94 -5.68 3.95 5.74
C ARG A 94 -5.98 4.97 6.83
N LYS A 95 -5.92 4.58 8.11
CA LYS A 95 -6.13 5.50 9.24
C LYS A 95 -5.12 6.65 9.23
N PHE A 96 -3.86 6.36 8.94
CA PHE A 96 -2.82 7.36 8.79
C PHE A 96 -3.12 8.33 7.64
N LEU A 97 -3.46 7.83 6.45
CA LEU A 97 -3.75 8.65 5.28
C LEU A 97 -4.96 9.57 5.51
N ILE A 98 -6.02 9.07 6.14
CA ILE A 98 -7.20 9.88 6.51
C ILE A 98 -6.80 10.97 7.50
N LYS A 99 -6.05 10.63 8.56
CA LYS A 99 -5.60 11.60 9.57
C LYS A 99 -4.75 12.72 8.96
N LYS A 100 -3.96 12.40 7.94
CA LYS A 100 -3.11 13.35 7.21
C LYS A 100 -3.82 14.03 6.04
N SER A 101 -5.09 13.70 5.77
CA SER A 101 -5.87 14.21 4.63
C SER A 101 -5.18 13.98 3.28
N LEU A 102 -4.56 12.81 3.11
CA LEU A 102 -3.81 12.45 1.89
C LEU A 102 -4.66 11.76 0.83
N LEU A 103 -5.85 11.27 1.19
CA LEU A 103 -6.78 10.65 0.25
C LEU A 103 -7.80 11.66 -0.26
N SER A 104 -8.08 11.60 -1.56
CA SER A 104 -9.22 12.32 -2.15
C SER A 104 -10.54 11.67 -1.72
N LYS A 105 -11.66 12.39 -1.89
CA LYS A 105 -13.00 11.82 -1.65
C LYS A 105 -13.30 10.65 -2.58
N GLU A 106 -12.86 10.74 -3.83
CA GLU A 106 -13.04 9.70 -4.84
C GLU A 106 -12.31 8.42 -4.43
N GLN A 107 -11.02 8.53 -4.06
CA GLN A 107 -10.23 7.40 -3.61
C GLN A 107 -10.77 6.78 -2.30
N LEU A 108 -11.35 7.60 -1.41
CA LEU A 108 -12.01 7.09 -0.19
C LEU A 108 -13.26 6.27 -0.48
N GLU A 109 -14.07 6.68 -1.46
CA GLU A 109 -15.26 5.91 -1.86
C GLU A 109 -14.86 4.66 -2.67
N ASP A 110 -13.87 4.76 -3.54
CA ASP A 110 -13.30 3.62 -4.26
C ASP A 110 -12.83 2.53 -3.28
N TRP A 111 -12.01 2.89 -2.29
CA TRP A 111 -11.50 1.95 -1.29
C TRP A 111 -12.59 1.34 -0.40
N LYS A 112 -13.77 1.95 -0.31
CA LYS A 112 -14.79 1.58 0.67
C LYS A 112 -15.25 0.14 0.54
N GLU A 113 -15.46 -0.33 -0.69
CA GLU A 113 -15.91 -1.69 -0.97
C GLU A 113 -14.82 -2.69 -0.58
N PHE A 114 -13.58 -2.48 -1.02
CA PHE A 114 -12.43 -3.31 -0.65
C PHE A 114 -12.27 -3.49 0.87
N PHE A 115 -12.30 -2.40 1.65
CA PHE A 115 -12.16 -2.49 3.11
C PHE A 115 -13.34 -3.20 3.77
N GLN A 116 -14.56 -3.05 3.24
CA GLN A 116 -15.75 -3.75 3.73
C GLN A 116 -15.68 -5.26 3.46
N GLU A 117 -15.37 -5.65 2.22
CA GLU A 117 -15.29 -7.05 1.80
C GLU A 117 -14.18 -7.81 2.55
N ASN A 118 -13.04 -7.15 2.76
CA ASN A 118 -11.89 -7.74 3.42
C ASN A 118 -11.94 -7.67 4.95
N LYS A 119 -12.98 -7.05 5.53
CA LYS A 119 -13.22 -6.86 6.98
C LYS A 119 -12.08 -6.10 7.68
N ILE A 120 -11.65 -4.98 7.09
CA ILE A 120 -10.52 -4.14 7.52
C ILE A 120 -10.99 -2.81 8.14
#